data_AF-A0A099NUU1-F1
#
_entry.id   AF-A0A099NUU1-F1
#
_cell.length_a   1.000
_cell.length_b   1.000
_cell.length_c   1.000
_cell.angle_alpha   90.00
_cell.angle_beta   90.00
_cell.angle_gamma   90.00
#
_symmetry.space_group_name_H-M   'P 1'
#
loop_
_entity.id
_entity.type
_entity.pdbx_description
1 polymer ?
#
loop_
_entity_poly.entity_id
_entity_poly.type
_entity_poly.pdbx_seq_one_letter_code
_entity_poly.pdbx_strand_id
1 'polypeptide(L)'
;MRVELGPLKEQGKIGEIYDIPLQDWKAEKGRYALIWCQWCIGHLPDSAFLQWLDECRNGLQEDGLLVLKENNTNDDDDIFDPEDSSKTRSDKNFRRLFKQGGWKLIATDLQKGVPRELYPIRMYALKPLNKSTTTNKPDFSQIGVKDIDGKFLSSLDSVELCIKILIIMKVQFTGQDKGLFSKGRITLLLDYKTALAVS
;
A
#
# COMPACT_ATOMS: atom_id res chain seq x y z
N MET A 1 10.75 0.91 -16.98
CA MET A 1 10.95 1.19 -15.55
C MET A 1 12.37 1.55 -15.11
N ARG A 2 13.40 0.68 -15.15
CA ARG A 2 14.77 1.12 -14.74
C ARG A 2 15.32 2.30 -15.55
N VAL A 3 14.98 2.35 -16.84
CA VAL A 3 15.32 3.46 -17.75
C VAL A 3 14.51 4.72 -17.40
N GLU A 4 13.20 4.59 -17.19
CA GLU A 4 12.30 5.71 -16.85
C GLU A 4 12.62 6.35 -15.49
N LEU A 5 13.10 5.54 -14.54
CA LEU A 5 13.44 5.97 -13.19
C LEU A 5 14.91 6.37 -13.02
N GLY A 6 15.73 6.18 -14.06
CA GLY A 6 17.15 6.53 -14.06
C GLY A 6 17.42 7.96 -13.57
N PRO A 7 16.75 8.98 -14.13
CA PRO A 7 16.95 10.38 -13.70
C PRO A 7 16.62 10.63 -12.23
N LEU A 8 15.65 9.92 -11.67
CA LEU A 8 15.21 10.09 -10.28
C LEU A 8 16.16 9.35 -9.33
N LYS A 9 16.67 8.18 -9.74
CA LYS A 9 17.72 7.48 -9.02
C LYS A 9 19.01 8.30 -8.96
N GLU A 10 19.41 8.92 -10.07
CA GLU A 10 20.59 9.81 -10.12
C GLU A 10 20.46 11.02 -9.19
N GLN A 11 19.24 11.51 -8.99
CA GLN A 11 18.93 12.61 -8.07
C GLN A 11 18.85 12.18 -6.60
N GLY A 12 19.13 10.90 -6.27
CA GLY A 12 19.03 10.36 -4.92
C GLY A 12 17.59 10.25 -4.40
N LYS A 13 16.61 10.30 -5.31
CA LYS A 13 15.17 10.31 -5.01
C LYS A 13 14.54 8.91 -4.99
N ILE A 14 15.33 7.89 -5.26
CA ILE A 14 14.87 6.50 -5.29
C ILE A 14 15.88 5.74 -4.47
N GLY A 15 15.38 4.99 -3.50
CA GLY A 15 16.20 4.07 -2.73
C GLY A 15 16.48 2.79 -3.52
N GLU A 16 16.41 1.66 -2.83
CA GLU A 16 16.58 0.35 -3.45
C GLU A 16 15.38 -0.01 -4.32
N ILE A 17 15.63 -0.50 -5.54
CA ILE A 17 14.57 -1.04 -6.41
C ILE A 17 14.60 -2.56 -6.28
N TYR A 18 13.49 -3.14 -5.83
CA TYR A 18 13.35 -4.59 -5.69
C TYR A 18 12.62 -5.16 -6.90
N ASP A 19 13.35 -5.94 -7.70
CA ASP A 19 12.80 -6.69 -8.84
C ASP A 19 12.42 -8.11 -8.42
N ILE A 20 11.49 -8.21 -7.48
CA ILE A 20 11.00 -9.47 -6.92
C ILE A 20 9.47 -9.46 -6.84
N PRO A 21 8.83 -10.64 -6.86
CA PRO A 21 7.40 -10.75 -6.59
C PRO A 21 7.03 -10.29 -5.19
N LEU A 22 5.82 -9.77 -5.02
CA LEU A 22 5.34 -9.22 -3.75
C LEU A 22 5.35 -10.26 -2.62
N GLN A 23 5.02 -11.51 -2.94
CA GLN A 23 5.02 -12.65 -2.00
C GLN A 23 6.42 -13.04 -1.52
N ASP A 24 7.46 -12.69 -2.28
CA ASP A 24 8.86 -13.02 -1.96
C ASP A 24 9.57 -11.86 -1.25
N TRP A 25 8.93 -10.70 -1.15
CA TRP A 25 9.49 -9.55 -0.45
C TRP A 25 9.61 -9.81 1.05
N LYS A 26 10.82 -9.59 1.57
CA LYS A 26 11.14 -9.67 2.99
C LYS A 26 11.57 -8.31 3.49
N ALA A 27 10.87 -7.81 4.49
CA ALA A 27 11.12 -6.47 4.99
C ALA A 27 12.29 -6.47 5.98
N GLU A 28 13.15 -5.46 5.88
CA GLU A 28 14.09 -5.15 6.96
C GLU A 28 13.32 -4.51 8.13
N LYS A 29 13.57 -5.02 9.34
CA LYS A 29 12.78 -4.67 10.53
C LYS A 29 12.83 -3.17 10.82
N GLY A 30 11.67 -2.55 10.98
CA GLY A 30 11.56 -1.14 11.39
C GLY A 30 12.14 -0.15 10.38
N ARG A 31 12.31 -0.54 9.11
CA ARG A 31 12.91 0.31 8.09
C ARG A 31 11.98 1.43 7.63
N TYR A 32 10.68 1.23 7.67
CA TYR A 32 9.73 2.07 6.96
C TYR A 32 8.76 2.80 7.90
N ALA A 33 8.68 4.12 7.77
CA ALA A 33 7.63 4.91 8.41
C ALA A 33 6.28 4.77 7.67
N LEU A 34 6.32 4.49 6.36
CA LEU A 34 5.13 4.25 5.54
C LEU A 34 5.40 3.15 4.51
N ILE A 35 4.47 2.22 4.42
CA ILE A 35 4.37 1.27 3.31
C ILE A 35 3.12 1.65 2.51
N TRP A 36 3.26 2.00 1.24
CA TRP A 36 2.14 2.21 0.33
C TRP A 36 2.11 1.12 -0.73
N CYS A 37 0.96 0.50 -0.89
CA CYS A 37 0.75 -0.57 -1.86
C CYS A 37 -0.47 -0.24 -2.71
N GLN A 38 -0.29 -0.18 -4.03
CA GLN A 38 -1.34 0.25 -4.94
C GLN A 38 -1.44 -0.64 -6.15
N TRP A 39 -2.64 -1.20 -6.39
CA TRP A 39 -2.94 -2.07 -7.53
C TRP A 39 -1.98 -3.26 -7.64
N CYS A 40 -1.70 -3.91 -6.50
CA CYS A 40 -0.76 -5.02 -6.43
C CYS A 40 -1.36 -6.24 -5.75
N ILE A 41 -2.09 -6.01 -4.66
CA ILE A 41 -2.55 -7.07 -3.75
C ILE A 41 -3.71 -7.89 -4.35
N GLY A 42 -4.30 -7.43 -5.46
CA GLY A 42 -5.20 -8.23 -6.29
C GLY A 42 -4.55 -9.51 -6.83
N HIS A 43 -3.23 -9.52 -7.03
CA HIS A 43 -2.50 -10.68 -7.54
C HIS A 43 -2.00 -11.63 -6.46
N LEU A 44 -2.29 -11.36 -5.19
CA LEU A 44 -2.02 -12.30 -4.10
C LEU A 44 -3.29 -13.08 -3.78
N PRO A 45 -3.26 -14.42 -3.63
CA PRO A 45 -4.33 -15.12 -2.94
C PRO A 45 -4.41 -14.68 -1.47
N ASP A 46 -5.55 -14.88 -0.81
CA ASP A 46 -5.79 -14.40 0.56
C ASP A 46 -4.72 -14.87 1.55
N SER A 47 -4.22 -16.11 1.42
CA SER A 47 -3.16 -16.65 2.26
C SER A 47 -1.81 -15.94 2.07
N ALA A 48 -1.45 -15.61 0.82
CA ALA A 48 -0.23 -14.86 0.53
C ALA A 48 -0.37 -13.40 0.93
N PHE A 49 -1.57 -12.82 0.80
CA PHE A 49 -1.85 -11.47 1.28
C PHE A 49 -1.67 -11.35 2.81
N LEU A 50 -2.15 -12.33 3.58
CA LEU A 50 -1.93 -12.38 5.03
C LEU A 50 -0.45 -12.51 5.40
N GLN A 51 0.32 -13.33 4.68
CA GLN A 51 1.77 -13.42 4.89
C GLN A 51 2.48 -12.11 4.55
N TRP A 52 2.09 -11.45 3.46
CA TRP A 52 2.64 -10.15 3.08
C TRP A 52 2.30 -9.08 4.12
N LEU A 53 1.10 -9.10 4.70
CA LEU A 53 0.74 -8.24 5.83
C LEU A 53 1.65 -8.47 7.05
N ASP A 54 2.15 -9.68 7.29
CA ASP A 54 3.13 -9.92 8.36
C ASP A 54 4.50 -9.30 8.05
N GLU A 55 4.95 -9.36 6.80
CA GLU A 55 6.18 -8.69 6.33
C GLU A 55 6.05 -7.17 6.44
N CYS A 56 4.90 -6.60 6.08
CA CYS A 56 4.64 -5.18 6.31
C CYS A 56 4.75 -4.82 7.78
N ARG A 57 4.20 -5.62 8.69
CA ARG A 57 4.28 -5.36 10.13
C ARG A 57 5.73 -5.37 10.60
N ASN A 58 6.54 -6.31 10.13
CA ASN A 58 7.97 -6.37 10.45
C ASN A 58 8.71 -5.13 9.92
N GLY A 59 8.41 -4.72 8.69
CA GLY A 59 9.04 -3.58 8.04
C GLY A 59 8.70 -2.22 8.63
N LEU A 60 7.52 -2.08 9.25
CA LEU A 60 7.08 -0.81 9.81
C LEU A 60 7.84 -0.45 11.09
N GLN A 61 8.16 0.84 11.22
CA GLN A 61 8.51 1.47 12.48
C GLN A 61 7.33 1.41 13.47
N GLU A 62 7.57 1.64 14.76
CA GLU A 62 6.55 1.58 15.82
C GLU A 62 5.32 2.46 15.50
N ASP A 63 5.57 3.68 15.02
CA ASP A 63 4.54 4.61 14.55
C ASP A 63 4.31 4.59 13.04
N GLY A 64 4.77 3.54 12.37
CA GLY A 64 4.63 3.37 10.93
C GLY A 64 3.18 3.14 10.49
N LEU A 65 2.90 3.42 9.22
CA LEU A 65 1.57 3.25 8.62
C LEU A 65 1.63 2.34 7.39
N LEU A 66 0.62 1.48 7.21
CA LEU A 66 0.38 0.80 5.95
C LEU A 66 -0.79 1.47 5.23
N VAL A 67 -0.62 1.84 3.97
CA VAL A 67 -1.69 2.32 3.10
C VAL A 67 -1.88 1.39 1.92
N LEU A 68 -3.11 0.94 1.72
CA LEU A 68 -3.51 0.16 0.56
C LEU A 68 -4.43 1.01 -0.30
N LYS A 69 -4.16 1.13 -1.60
CA LYS A 69 -5.04 1.76 -2.59
C LYS A 69 -5.38 0.75 -3.66
N GLU A 70 -6.62 0.28 -3.69
CA GLU A 70 -6.98 -0.89 -4.50
C GLU A 70 -8.39 -0.76 -5.08
N ASN A 71 -8.64 -1.47 -6.18
CA ASN A 71 -9.98 -1.63 -6.72
C ASN A 71 -10.82 -2.46 -5.75
N ASN A 72 -12.09 -2.06 -5.60
CA ASN A 72 -13.10 -2.87 -4.93
C ASN A 72 -14.21 -3.26 -5.89
N THR A 73 -14.79 -4.43 -5.66
CA THR A 73 -16.06 -4.77 -6.27
C THR A 73 -17.15 -3.82 -5.74
N ASN A 74 -18.21 -3.64 -6.53
CA ASN A 74 -19.37 -2.87 -6.10
C ASN A 74 -20.24 -3.63 -5.08
N ASP A 75 -20.09 -4.96 -5.03
CA ASP A 75 -20.87 -5.87 -4.20
C ASP A 75 -20.03 -6.44 -3.05
N ASP A 76 -20.65 -7.31 -2.24
CA ASP A 76 -20.01 -7.98 -1.11
C ASP A 76 -19.12 -9.15 -1.50
N ASP A 77 -19.17 -9.58 -2.76
CA ASP A 77 -18.44 -10.73 -3.30
C ASP A 77 -17.17 -10.30 -4.05
N ASP A 78 -16.17 -11.18 -4.01
CA ASP A 78 -14.95 -11.01 -4.80
C ASP A 78 -15.17 -11.48 -6.25
N ILE A 79 -14.47 -10.85 -7.18
CA ILE A 79 -14.45 -11.23 -8.60
C ILE A 79 -13.02 -11.63 -8.97
N PHE A 80 -12.86 -12.83 -9.51
CA PHE A 80 -11.59 -13.27 -10.10
C PHE A 80 -11.59 -12.96 -11.60
N ASP A 81 -10.52 -12.31 -12.05
CA ASP A 81 -10.27 -12.07 -13.46
C ASP A 81 -9.25 -13.11 -13.96
N PRO A 82 -9.65 -14.02 -14.87
CA PRO A 82 -8.73 -15.02 -15.42
C PRO A 82 -7.74 -14.46 -16.44
N GLU A 83 -7.97 -13.27 -17.01
CA GLU A 83 -7.12 -12.68 -18.04
C GLU A 83 -5.80 -12.19 -17.46
N ASP A 84 -5.84 -11.50 -16.32
CA ASP A 84 -4.66 -11.04 -15.59
C ASP A 84 -4.35 -11.86 -14.32
N SER A 85 -5.16 -12.90 -14.07
CA SER A 85 -5.08 -13.74 -12.87
C SER A 85 -5.09 -12.93 -11.57
N SER A 86 -5.95 -11.92 -11.51
CA SER A 86 -6.16 -11.08 -10.35
C SER A 86 -7.48 -11.36 -9.65
N LYS A 87 -7.58 -10.92 -8.40
CA LYS A 87 -8.83 -10.90 -7.64
C LYS A 87 -9.15 -9.47 -7.25
N THR A 88 -10.24 -8.95 -7.78
CA THR A 88 -10.87 -7.73 -7.27
C THR A 88 -11.70 -8.12 -6.06
N ARG A 89 -11.31 -7.66 -4.87
CA ARG A 89 -11.99 -8.03 -3.60
C ARG A 89 -13.04 -7.01 -3.21
N SER A 90 -14.06 -7.46 -2.48
CA SER A 90 -14.99 -6.55 -1.82
C SER A 90 -14.34 -5.84 -0.63
N ASP A 91 -14.87 -4.67 -0.27
CA ASP A 91 -14.47 -3.95 0.95
C ASP A 91 -14.71 -4.82 2.20
N LYS A 92 -15.79 -5.59 2.22
CA LYS A 92 -16.10 -6.56 3.26
C LYS A 92 -15.00 -7.60 3.40
N ASN A 93 -14.51 -8.15 2.29
CA ASN A 93 -13.44 -9.13 2.33
C ASN A 93 -12.12 -8.51 2.83
N PHE A 94 -11.73 -7.33 2.32
CA PHE A 94 -10.53 -6.65 2.82
C PHE A 94 -10.57 -6.41 4.33
N ARG A 95 -11.69 -5.90 4.85
CA ARG A 95 -11.86 -5.69 6.30
C ARG A 95 -11.74 -6.97 7.10
N ARG A 96 -12.26 -8.10 6.58
CA ARG A 96 -12.10 -9.43 7.20
C ARG A 96 -10.63 -9.83 7.24
N LEU A 97 -9.91 -9.69 6.13
CA LEU A 97 -8.49 -10.04 6.02
C LEU A 97 -7.61 -9.15 6.91
N PHE A 98 -7.91 -7.86 7.02
CA PHE A 98 -7.20 -6.96 7.95
C PHE A 98 -7.35 -7.43 9.40
N LYS A 99 -8.59 -7.72 9.83
CA LYS A 99 -8.86 -8.25 11.17
C LYS A 99 -8.14 -9.57 11.41
N GLN A 100 -8.21 -10.49 10.45
CA GLN A 100 -7.54 -11.79 10.51
C GLN A 100 -6.01 -11.64 10.61
N GLY A 101 -5.43 -10.69 9.87
CA GLY A 101 -4.02 -10.34 9.92
C GLY A 101 -3.63 -9.46 11.11
N GLY A 102 -4.53 -9.20 12.07
CA GLY A 102 -4.19 -8.36 13.24
C GLY A 102 -3.89 -6.90 12.88
N TRP A 103 -4.62 -6.33 11.93
CA TRP A 103 -4.53 -4.93 11.51
C TRP A 103 -5.80 -4.17 11.88
N LYS A 104 -5.63 -2.94 12.35
CA LYS A 104 -6.68 -1.98 12.63
C LYS A 104 -6.80 -1.00 11.46
N LEU A 105 -8.00 -0.90 10.91
CA LEU A 105 -8.35 0.18 10.00
C LEU A 105 -8.50 1.48 10.78
N ILE A 106 -7.69 2.49 10.45
CA ILE A 106 -7.73 3.80 11.09
C ILE A 106 -8.46 4.83 10.25
N ALA A 107 -8.39 4.73 8.92
CA ALA A 107 -9.11 5.59 7.99
C ALA A 107 -9.35 4.86 6.67
N THR A 108 -10.40 5.28 5.95
CA THR A 108 -10.69 4.81 4.60
C THR A 108 -11.32 5.94 3.81
N ASP A 109 -11.03 5.99 2.51
CA ASP A 109 -11.66 6.94 1.61
C ASP A 109 -11.82 6.34 0.21
N LEU A 110 -12.74 6.88 -0.59
CA LEU A 110 -12.94 6.51 -1.99
C LEU A 110 -12.31 7.57 -2.89
N GLN A 111 -11.63 7.11 -3.94
CA GLN A 111 -11.12 7.99 -4.99
C GLN A 111 -12.28 8.73 -5.66
N LYS A 112 -12.23 10.06 -5.66
CA LYS A 112 -13.21 10.91 -6.34
C LYS A 112 -12.96 10.92 -7.84
N GLY A 113 -14.03 11.15 -8.62
CA GLY A 113 -13.95 11.31 -10.07
C GLY A 113 -13.78 10.01 -10.86
N VAL A 114 -13.91 8.85 -10.23
CA VAL A 114 -13.89 7.55 -10.92
C VAL A 114 -15.19 7.40 -11.73
N PRO A 115 -15.11 7.13 -13.06
CA PRO A 115 -16.28 6.83 -13.87
C PRO A 115 -17.09 5.64 -13.33
N ARG A 116 -18.41 5.65 -13.51
CA ARG A 116 -19.31 4.65 -12.90
C ARG A 116 -19.16 3.26 -13.49
N GLU A 117 -18.61 3.16 -14.69
CA GLU A 117 -18.31 1.93 -15.41
C GLU A 117 -17.05 1.22 -14.90
N LEU A 118 -16.22 1.89 -14.09
CA LEU A 118 -15.02 1.31 -13.50
C LEU A 118 -15.27 0.88 -12.05
N TYR A 119 -14.42 -0.03 -11.56
CA TYR A 119 -14.42 -0.38 -10.14
C TYR A 119 -14.11 0.83 -9.28
N PRO A 120 -14.80 1.03 -8.14
CA PRO A 120 -14.42 2.03 -7.16
C PRO A 120 -13.01 1.74 -6.65
N ILE A 121 -12.20 2.78 -6.52
CA ILE A 121 -10.86 2.69 -5.93
C ILE A 121 -10.95 3.16 -4.48
N ARG A 122 -10.56 2.31 -3.54
CA ARG A 122 -10.58 2.63 -2.11
C ARG A 122 -9.18 2.66 -1.52
N MET A 123 -8.97 3.63 -0.65
CA MET A 123 -7.78 3.75 0.17
C MET A 123 -8.09 3.27 1.59
N TYR A 124 -7.16 2.52 2.17
CA TYR A 124 -7.22 2.01 3.53
C TYR A 124 -5.93 2.36 4.25
N ALA A 125 -6.03 3.12 5.34
CA ALA A 125 -4.91 3.36 6.25
C ALA A 125 -5.01 2.38 7.42
N LEU A 126 -3.94 1.63 7.66
CA LEU A 126 -3.88 0.47 8.56
C LEU A 126 -2.73 0.61 9.56
N LYS A 127 -3.01 0.24 10.81
CA LYS A 127 -2.03 0.12 11.89
C LYS A 127 -1.99 -1.32 12.41
N PRO A 128 -0.81 -1.88 12.74
CA PRO A 128 -0.76 -3.19 13.37
C PRO A 128 -1.39 -3.14 14.77
N LEU A 129 -2.10 -4.21 15.15
CA LEU A 129 -2.57 -4.39 16.52
C LEU A 129 -1.42 -4.97 17.35
N ASN A 130 -0.85 -4.19 18.26
CA ASN A 130 0.18 -4.66 19.18
C ASN A 130 -0.41 -5.71 20.14
N LYS A 131 0.30 -6.82 20.38
CA LYS A 131 -0.13 -7.85 21.36
C LYS A 131 -0.06 -7.41 22.82
N SER A 132 0.44 -6.21 23.13
CA SER A 132 0.37 -5.62 24.46
C SER A 132 0.34 -4.10 24.36
N THR A 133 -0.84 -3.50 24.48
CA THR A 133 -0.99 -2.16 25.04
C THR A 133 -2.46 -1.93 25.36
N THR A 134 -2.72 -1.74 26.65
CA THR A 134 -3.98 -1.32 27.23
C THR A 134 -4.51 -0.10 26.47
N THR A 135 -5.82 -0.12 26.20
CA THR A 135 -6.55 0.87 25.41
C THR A 135 -6.42 2.28 25.98
N ASN A 136 -5.49 3.07 25.45
CA ASN A 136 -5.69 4.51 25.34
C ASN A 136 -6.03 4.82 23.88
N LYS A 137 -7.17 5.48 23.68
CA LYS A 137 -7.60 5.98 22.38
C LYS A 137 -6.49 6.91 21.85
N PRO A 138 -5.86 6.64 20.70
CA PRO A 138 -4.82 7.53 20.19
C PRO A 138 -5.42 8.91 19.94
N ASP A 139 -4.81 9.93 20.55
CA ASP A 139 -5.14 11.33 20.35
C ASP A 139 -4.42 11.83 19.10
N PHE A 140 -5.13 11.83 17.97
CA PHE A 140 -4.61 12.28 16.68
C PHE A 140 -4.43 13.81 16.61
N SER A 141 -4.90 14.58 17.60
CA SER A 141 -4.65 16.03 17.64
C SER A 141 -3.19 16.39 17.96
N GLN A 142 -2.41 15.43 18.46
CA GLN A 142 -1.01 15.61 18.84
C GLN A 142 -0.01 15.04 17.81
N ILE A 143 -0.49 14.28 16.81
CA ILE A 143 0.33 13.81 15.70
C ILE A 143 0.43 14.93 14.65
N GLY A 144 1.08 16.02 15.04
CA GLY A 144 1.37 17.14 14.17
C GLY A 144 2.41 16.78 13.14
N VAL A 145 2.00 16.13 12.05
CA VAL A 145 2.89 15.91 10.93
C VAL A 145 3.17 17.26 10.27
N LYS A 146 4.44 17.62 10.26
CA LYS A 146 4.96 18.80 9.59
C LYS A 146 5.53 18.40 8.23
N ASP A 147 5.25 19.19 7.20
CA ASP A 147 5.86 19.02 5.88
C ASP A 147 7.39 19.24 5.91
N ILE A 148 8.05 19.20 4.75
CA ILE A 148 9.50 19.44 4.63
C ILE A 148 9.90 20.87 5.04
N ASP A 149 8.94 21.78 5.13
CA ASP A 149 9.09 23.19 5.49
C ASP A 149 8.59 23.51 6.92
N GLY A 150 8.11 22.51 7.68
CA GLY A 150 7.72 22.65 9.08
C GLY A 150 6.26 23.02 9.34
N LYS A 151 5.38 22.99 8.34
CA LYS A 151 3.96 23.41 8.47
C LYS A 151 3.04 22.26 8.90
N PHE A 152 2.15 22.52 9.87
CA PHE A 152 1.17 21.55 10.38
C PHE A 152 0.06 21.23 9.36
N LEU A 153 -0.31 19.95 9.28
CA LEU A 153 -1.29 19.40 8.33
C LEU A 153 -2.63 19.10 9.03
N SER A 154 -3.74 19.63 8.51
CA SER A 154 -5.02 19.74 9.24
C SER A 154 -6.24 19.04 8.62
N SER A 155 -6.08 18.21 7.58
CA SER A 155 -7.21 17.48 6.96
C SER A 155 -6.77 16.15 6.33
N LEU A 156 -7.71 15.27 5.99
CA LEU A 156 -7.40 14.01 5.27
C LEU A 156 -7.01 14.25 3.80
N ASP A 157 -7.28 15.45 3.24
CA ASP A 157 -6.62 15.94 2.02
C ASP A 157 -5.11 16.17 2.25
N SER A 158 -4.65 16.14 3.51
CA SER A 158 -3.25 16.27 3.92
C SER A 158 -2.57 14.93 4.22
N VAL A 159 -3.26 13.79 4.07
CA VAL A 159 -2.62 12.45 4.10
C VAL A 159 -1.78 12.21 2.84
N GLU A 160 -2.04 12.97 1.77
CA GLU A 160 -1.20 13.03 0.57
C GLU A 160 0.19 13.68 0.85
N LEU A 161 0.35 14.37 1.98
CA LEU A 161 1.55 15.17 2.29
C LEU A 161 2.39 14.67 3.48
N CYS A 162 1.95 13.62 4.20
CA CYS A 162 2.63 13.14 5.41
C CYS A 162 3.80 12.15 5.15
N ILE A 163 4.37 12.15 3.95
CA ILE A 163 5.21 11.05 3.50
C ILE A 163 6.70 11.41 3.64
N LYS A 164 7.23 11.22 4.85
CA LYS A 164 8.68 11.02 5.03
C LYS A 164 8.94 9.52 4.91
N ILE A 165 9.56 9.14 3.77
CA ILE A 165 9.92 7.78 3.33
C ILE A 165 8.71 6.94 2.91
N LEU A 166 8.34 7.08 1.63
CA LEU A 166 7.35 6.26 0.94
C LEU A 166 8.00 4.98 0.40
N ILE A 167 7.30 3.86 0.49
CA ILE A 167 7.42 2.75 -0.46
C ILE A 167 6.20 2.83 -1.38
N ILE A 168 6.33 2.81 -2.72
CA ILE A 168 5.18 2.60 -3.62
C ILE A 168 5.29 1.23 -4.30
N MET A 169 4.70 0.20 -3.72
CA MET A 169 4.59 -1.07 -4.45
C MET A 169 3.61 -0.87 -5.62
N LYS A 170 4.09 -1.02 -6.87
CA LYS A 170 3.32 -1.03 -8.13
C LYS A 170 3.71 -2.29 -8.91
N VAL A 171 2.76 -3.16 -9.20
CA VAL A 171 2.96 -4.36 -10.04
C VAL A 171 3.04 -3.94 -11.51
N GLN A 172 3.99 -4.52 -12.26
CA GLN A 172 4.02 -4.43 -13.72
C GLN A 172 4.06 -5.83 -14.33
N PHE A 173 3.20 -6.06 -15.32
CA PHE A 173 3.24 -7.28 -16.13
C PHE A 173 4.28 -7.12 -17.23
N THR A 174 5.36 -7.88 -17.15
CA THR A 174 6.11 -8.25 -18.35
C THR A 174 5.34 -9.40 -18.99
N GLY A 175 4.81 -9.23 -20.21
CA GLY A 175 3.85 -10.13 -20.87
C GLY A 175 4.29 -11.57 -21.17
N GLN A 176 5.11 -12.20 -20.33
CA GLN A 176 5.60 -13.58 -20.44
C GLN A 176 5.13 -14.53 -19.33
N ASP A 177 4.46 -14.05 -18.26
CA ASP A 177 4.07 -14.92 -17.14
C ASP A 177 2.61 -15.40 -17.25
N LYS A 178 2.40 -16.59 -17.82
CA LYS A 178 1.10 -17.27 -17.96
C LYS A 178 0.83 -18.31 -16.86
N GLY A 179 0.86 -17.90 -15.59
CA GLY A 179 0.53 -18.75 -14.45
C GLY A 179 -0.62 -18.16 -13.61
N LEU A 180 -1.39 -19.01 -12.93
CA LEU A 180 -2.40 -18.60 -11.95
C LEU A 180 -1.69 -17.79 -10.85
N PHE A 181 -1.97 -16.50 -10.75
CA PHE A 181 -1.16 -15.51 -10.03
C PHE A 181 0.25 -15.47 -10.60
N SER A 182 0.38 -14.87 -11.78
CA SER A 182 1.65 -14.64 -12.44
C SER A 182 2.63 -13.99 -11.45
N LYS A 183 3.91 -14.34 -11.57
CA LYS A 183 5.01 -13.82 -10.74
C LYS A 183 5.30 -12.36 -11.11
N GLY A 184 4.26 -11.52 -11.10
CA GLY A 184 4.27 -10.10 -11.43
C GLY A 184 5.43 -9.45 -10.71
N ARG A 185 6.39 -9.02 -11.51
CA ARG A 185 7.63 -8.43 -11.02
C ARG A 185 7.41 -6.96 -10.80
N ILE A 186 8.24 -6.48 -9.89
CA ILE A 186 8.58 -5.10 -9.61
C ILE A 186 7.81 -4.52 -8.40
N THR A 187 8.59 -4.12 -7.41
CA THR A 187 8.22 -3.20 -6.34
C THR A 187 9.08 -1.95 -6.49
N LEU A 188 8.45 -0.79 -6.72
CA LEU A 188 9.16 0.48 -6.88
C LEU A 188 9.24 1.28 -5.57
N LEU A 189 10.43 1.41 -5.00
CA LEU A 189 10.60 2.30 -3.85
C LEU A 189 10.88 3.73 -4.33
N LEU A 190 9.83 4.52 -4.47
CA LEU A 190 9.92 5.91 -4.91
C LEU A 190 9.92 6.84 -3.68
N ASP A 191 10.77 7.85 -3.65
CA ASP A 191 10.57 8.97 -2.72
C ASP A 191 9.39 9.86 -3.14
N TYR A 192 9.07 10.84 -2.29
CA TYR A 192 7.93 11.75 -2.47
C TYR A 192 7.92 12.52 -3.79
N LYS A 193 9.09 12.99 -4.28
CA LYS A 193 9.17 13.80 -5.51
C LYS A 193 8.82 12.96 -6.72
N THR A 194 9.07 11.66 -6.61
CA THR A 194 8.80 10.69 -7.66
C THR A 194 7.36 10.20 -7.59
N ALA A 195 6.79 10.03 -6.39
CA ALA A 195 5.41 9.62 -6.17
C ALA A 195 4.38 10.57 -6.79
N LEU A 196 4.52 11.88 -6.55
CA LEU A 196 3.64 12.92 -7.07
C LEU A 196 3.70 13.07 -8.60
N ALA A 197 4.79 12.61 -9.23
CA ALA A 197 4.94 12.68 -10.68
C ALA A 197 4.31 11.48 -11.40
N VAL A 198 3.91 10.42 -10.67
CA VAL A 198 3.42 9.14 -11.23
C VAL A 198 2.05 8.71 -10.69
N SER A 199 1.40 9.53 -9.87
CA SER A 199 0.03 9.39 -9.35
C SER A 199 -0.94 10.25 -10.15
#